data_AF-A0A965FT79-F1
#
_entry.id   AF-A0A965FT79-F1
#
_cell.length_a   1.000
_cell.length_b   1.000
_cell.length_c   1.000
_cell.angle_alpha   90.00
_cell.angle_beta   90.00
_cell.angle_gamma   90.00
#
_symmetry.space_group_name_H-M   'P 1'
#
loop_
_entity.id
_entity.type
_entity.pdbx_description
1 polymer ?
#
loop_
_entity_poly.entity_id
_entity_poly.type
_entity_poly.pdbx_seq_one_letter_code
_entity_poly.pdbx_strand_id
1 'polypeptide(L)'
;MISGKKSVAALSVLAAAFTLSHGFPVQAGGIGAQAARQIAPLELKRSAAPATWQRQKVDSQGSSWPQTDWAGYSTLKNTATPGPNGAMHMTTPIDGDAARGRQLAFDRTRGGSCVACHVMGKDTPPQPGNVGPDLSSVGATRSDDWLFNYVYDPRTYNAASIMPPWGAHRIFNVAEIRDIVAFLKTLKTPHAFGDPQENPVTRTPPRETRDNLDPTENPAMFALDRGKELFGRTGPQGKSCTSCHANPERAFKQWAAQMPRFEPRLNKVLGVEEFITRHARATTAAEFPMQEPENVALSIYLHNLANGTPLNPDLTSASARQAAAAGRLLMQKKVGQLNMACVDCHTKERHAFKWARGQYLVESRGTVAHFPTWRTSRGDIWDIRKRFQWCNVSVRANDLPPDAKEYGDIEMALAELNKGEKINSPGIRH
;
A
#
# COMPACT_ATOMS: atom_id res chain seq x y z
N MET A 1 10.30 74.83 19.34
CA MET A 1 10.13 73.36 19.32
C MET A 1 10.18 72.87 20.76
N ILE A 2 9.21 72.04 21.14
CA ILE A 2 8.99 71.44 22.47
C ILE A 2 8.65 72.47 23.58
N SER A 3 7.35 72.72 23.74
CA SER A 3 6.77 73.55 24.82
C SER A 3 5.86 72.67 25.68
N GLY A 4 6.21 72.51 26.95
CA GLY A 4 5.31 72.01 27.99
C GLY A 4 4.75 73.18 28.79
N LYS A 5 3.41 73.21 28.97
CA LYS A 5 2.64 73.96 29.98
C LYS A 5 1.31 73.21 30.17
N LYS A 6 1.02 72.67 31.35
CA LYS A 6 0.19 73.27 32.44
C LYS A 6 -1.25 73.62 32.02
N SER A 7 -2.22 73.00 32.71
CA SER A 7 -3.37 73.63 33.42
C SER A 7 -4.51 72.60 33.56
N VAL A 8 -5.02 72.21 34.74
CA VAL A 8 -5.70 72.89 35.88
C VAL A 8 -7.17 72.43 35.91
N ALA A 9 -7.50 71.76 37.02
CA ALA A 9 -8.71 71.74 37.84
C ALA A 9 -10.13 71.92 37.23
N ALA A 10 -11.07 71.08 37.69
CA ALA A 10 -12.20 71.55 38.50
C ALA A 10 -12.91 70.41 39.26
N LEU A 11 -12.90 70.54 40.59
CA LEU A 11 -13.93 70.18 41.58
C LEU A 11 -15.37 70.41 41.06
N SER A 12 -16.45 69.72 41.41
CA SER A 12 -16.95 69.16 42.67
C SER A 12 -18.18 68.29 42.38
N VAL A 13 -18.59 67.44 43.33
CA VAL A 13 -19.89 67.46 44.05
C VAL A 13 -20.15 66.05 44.60
N LEU A 14 -20.15 65.96 45.94
CA LEU A 14 -20.71 64.85 46.69
C LEU A 14 -22.23 64.81 46.51
N ALA A 15 -22.78 63.62 46.28
CA ALA A 15 -24.14 63.29 46.69
C ALA A 15 -24.17 61.85 47.21
N ALA A 16 -24.46 61.71 48.50
CA ALA A 16 -24.77 60.45 49.15
C ALA A 16 -26.25 60.11 48.93
N ALA A 17 -26.57 58.84 48.65
CA ALA A 17 -27.71 58.14 49.27
C ALA A 17 -27.79 56.68 48.80
N PHE A 18 -27.85 55.80 49.81
CA PHE A 18 -28.30 54.42 49.87
C PHE A 18 -29.24 53.89 48.77
N THR A 19 -29.03 52.65 48.35
CA THR A 19 -30.10 51.60 48.33
C THR A 19 -29.50 50.19 48.23
N LEU A 20 -30.10 49.26 48.98
CA LEU A 20 -29.79 47.84 49.08
C LEU A 20 -30.08 47.07 47.77
N SER A 21 -29.26 46.07 47.44
CA SER A 21 -29.73 44.82 46.81
C SER A 21 -28.64 43.74 46.75
N HIS A 22 -29.08 42.50 46.96
CA HIS A 22 -28.27 41.29 47.06
C HIS A 22 -27.68 40.90 45.70
N GLY A 23 -26.36 40.66 45.64
CA GLY A 23 -25.68 40.13 44.45
C GLY A 23 -24.79 38.94 44.80
N PHE A 24 -25.15 37.76 44.30
CA PHE A 24 -24.37 36.53 44.36
C PHE A 24 -22.99 36.71 43.70
N PRO A 25 -21.88 36.15 44.24
CA PRO A 25 -20.60 36.18 43.56
C PRO A 25 -20.60 35.16 42.41
N VAL A 26 -20.51 35.67 41.18
CA VAL A 26 -20.20 34.87 39.99
C VAL A 26 -18.74 34.42 40.11
N GLN A 27 -18.53 33.13 40.36
CA GLN A 27 -17.22 32.48 40.31
C GLN A 27 -16.76 32.47 38.85
N ALA A 28 -15.69 33.22 38.56
CA ALA A 28 -14.96 33.11 37.32
C ALA A 28 -14.32 31.71 37.24
N GLY A 29 -15.00 30.79 36.55
CA GLY A 29 -14.49 29.48 36.22
C GLY A 29 -13.25 29.60 35.34
N GLY A 30 -12.08 29.39 35.93
CA GLY A 30 -10.83 29.22 35.22
C GLY A 30 -10.96 28.10 34.19
N ILE A 31 -10.62 28.44 32.95
CA ILE A 31 -10.63 27.55 31.79
C ILE A 31 -9.68 26.39 32.10
N GLY A 32 -10.25 25.18 32.15
CA GLY A 32 -9.56 23.97 32.59
C GLY A 32 -8.29 23.68 31.81
N ALA A 33 -7.25 23.28 32.55
CA ALA A 33 -6.09 22.61 32.00
C ALA A 33 -6.54 21.41 31.17
N GLN A 34 -6.19 21.39 29.88
CA GLN A 34 -6.30 20.19 29.05
C GLN A 34 -5.52 19.06 29.74
N ALA A 35 -6.24 18.07 30.25
CA ALA A 35 -5.64 16.86 30.79
C ALA A 35 -4.69 16.29 29.74
N ALA A 36 -3.40 16.16 30.09
CA ALA A 36 -2.41 15.52 29.25
C ALA A 36 -2.96 14.15 28.81
N ARG A 37 -3.08 13.93 27.50
CA ARG A 37 -3.58 12.68 26.92
C ARG A 37 -2.74 11.53 27.49
N GLN A 38 -3.34 10.67 28.32
CA GLN A 38 -2.63 9.51 28.84
C GLN A 38 -2.17 8.63 27.67
N ILE A 39 -0.88 8.26 27.67
CA ILE A 39 -0.28 7.43 26.65
C ILE A 39 -0.86 6.01 26.78
N ALA A 40 -1.35 5.45 25.67
CA ALA A 40 -1.91 4.10 25.68
C ALA A 40 -0.85 3.06 26.11
N PRO A 41 -1.17 2.15 27.06
CA PRO A 41 -0.31 1.02 27.39
C PRO A 41 -0.08 0.14 26.16
N LEU A 42 1.17 -0.22 25.87
CA LEU A 42 1.54 -1.08 24.75
C LEU A 42 2.61 -2.07 25.21
N GLU A 43 2.54 -3.29 24.68
CA GLU A 43 3.63 -4.25 24.78
C GLU A 43 4.73 -3.87 23.77
N LEU A 44 5.94 -3.64 24.28
CA LEU A 44 7.02 -3.02 23.52
C LEU A 44 8.11 -4.00 23.08
N LYS A 45 8.15 -5.22 23.62
CA LYS A 45 9.29 -6.14 23.45
C LYS A 45 9.03 -7.18 22.37
N ARG A 46 7.82 -7.75 22.31
CA ARG A 46 7.48 -8.83 21.38
C ARG A 46 7.05 -8.27 20.02
N SER A 47 7.34 -9.04 18.97
CA SER A 47 6.81 -8.79 17.64
C SER A 47 5.28 -8.91 17.65
N ALA A 48 4.60 -8.02 16.93
CA ALA A 48 3.14 -8.10 16.75
C ALA A 48 2.74 -9.07 15.64
N ALA A 49 3.70 -9.56 14.85
CA ALA A 49 3.47 -10.60 13.87
C ALA A 49 3.13 -11.96 14.53
N PRO A 50 2.51 -12.89 13.79
CA PRO A 50 2.36 -14.28 14.23
C PRO A 50 3.73 -14.90 14.58
N ALA A 51 3.78 -15.73 15.62
CA ALA A 51 5.04 -16.33 16.09
C ALA A 51 5.72 -17.21 15.02
N THR A 52 4.91 -17.90 14.21
CA THR A 52 5.35 -18.67 13.04
C THR A 52 5.03 -17.92 11.75
N TRP A 53 5.25 -16.61 11.70
CA TRP A 53 5.03 -15.85 10.46
C TRP A 53 5.87 -16.46 9.34
N GLN A 54 5.18 -16.88 8.29
CA GLN A 54 5.79 -17.35 7.06
C GLN A 54 5.44 -16.35 5.96
N ARG A 55 6.41 -16.09 5.09
CA ARG A 55 6.16 -15.44 3.79
C ARG A 55 4.93 -16.07 3.14
N GLN A 56 4.16 -15.28 2.40
CA GLN A 56 3.13 -15.86 1.53
C GLN A 56 3.81 -16.74 0.46
N LYS A 57 3.80 -18.05 0.68
CA LYS A 57 4.49 -19.02 -0.17
C LYS A 57 3.65 -19.42 -1.38
N VAL A 58 2.33 -19.28 -1.33
CA VAL A 58 1.43 -19.82 -2.35
C VAL A 58 0.72 -18.73 -3.15
N ASP A 59 0.61 -18.94 -4.45
CA ASP A 59 -0.22 -18.10 -5.30
C ASP A 59 -1.74 -18.38 -5.12
N SER A 60 -2.61 -17.78 -5.93
CA SER A 60 -4.07 -18.00 -5.85
C SER A 60 -4.47 -19.43 -6.20
N GLN A 61 -3.53 -20.22 -6.73
CA GLN A 61 -3.73 -21.56 -7.25
C GLN A 61 -3.03 -22.59 -6.37
N GLY A 62 -2.49 -22.18 -5.21
CA GLY A 62 -1.82 -23.08 -4.27
C GLY A 62 -0.37 -23.43 -4.64
N SER A 63 0.20 -22.81 -5.69
CA SER A 63 1.56 -23.12 -6.14
C SER A 63 2.60 -22.38 -5.30
N SER A 64 3.61 -23.10 -4.82
CA SER A 64 4.70 -22.48 -4.06
C SER A 64 5.60 -21.63 -4.95
N TRP A 65 5.82 -20.36 -4.61
CA TRP A 65 6.82 -19.53 -5.28
C TRP A 65 8.23 -20.10 -5.08
N PRO A 66 9.10 -20.07 -6.11
CA PRO A 66 10.49 -20.52 -5.98
C PRO A 66 11.15 -19.85 -4.77
N GLN A 67 11.84 -20.65 -3.95
CA GLN A 67 12.69 -20.13 -2.88
C GLN A 67 13.94 -19.51 -3.52
N THR A 68 13.79 -18.30 -4.05
CA THR A 68 14.91 -17.55 -4.63
C THR A 68 15.81 -17.04 -3.49
N ASP A 69 17.12 -17.16 -3.67
CA ASP A 69 18.08 -16.43 -2.85
C ASP A 69 17.94 -14.92 -3.12
N TRP A 70 17.46 -14.19 -2.11
CA TRP A 70 17.23 -12.75 -2.21
C TRP A 70 18.49 -11.93 -1.98
N ALA A 71 19.63 -12.53 -1.61
CA ALA A 71 20.86 -11.81 -1.31
C ALA A 71 21.37 -10.97 -2.49
N GLY A 72 21.15 -11.46 -3.73
CA GLY A 72 21.54 -10.77 -4.96
C GLY A 72 20.57 -9.67 -5.43
N TYR A 73 19.43 -9.48 -4.77
CA TYR A 73 18.38 -8.56 -5.20
C TYR A 73 18.09 -7.50 -4.14
N SER A 74 17.82 -6.28 -4.59
CA SER A 74 17.35 -5.22 -3.72
C SER A 74 16.05 -5.61 -3.02
N THR A 75 15.95 -5.26 -1.75
CA THR A 75 14.75 -5.42 -0.90
C THR A 75 14.37 -4.05 -0.35
N LEU A 76 13.25 -3.95 0.37
CA LEU A 76 12.90 -2.70 1.06
C LEU A 76 14.01 -2.26 2.03
N LYS A 77 14.70 -3.21 2.66
CA LYS A 77 15.80 -2.95 3.60
C LYS A 77 17.12 -2.62 2.90
N ASN A 78 17.54 -3.45 1.95
CA ASN A 78 18.91 -3.41 1.41
C ASN A 78 18.90 -3.18 -0.09
N THR A 79 19.86 -2.42 -0.61
CA THR A 79 20.10 -2.31 -2.06
C THR A 79 21.22 -3.28 -2.42
N ALA A 80 20.95 -4.22 -3.33
CA ALA A 80 21.91 -5.24 -3.72
C ALA A 80 21.98 -5.44 -5.23
N THR A 81 20.91 -5.12 -5.96
CA THR A 81 20.85 -5.29 -7.42
C THR A 81 21.93 -4.43 -8.11
N PRO A 82 22.88 -5.05 -8.86
CA PRO A 82 23.88 -4.31 -9.62
C PRO A 82 23.24 -3.51 -10.77
N GLY A 83 23.93 -2.44 -11.19
CA GLY A 83 23.59 -1.70 -12.40
C GLY A 83 23.79 -2.53 -13.69
N PRO A 84 23.36 -2.01 -14.85
CA PRO A 84 23.55 -2.69 -16.13
C PRO A 84 25.04 -2.76 -16.52
N ASN A 85 25.46 -3.86 -17.13
CA ASN A 85 26.84 -4.11 -17.59
C ASN A 85 27.13 -3.58 -19.01
N GLY A 86 26.44 -2.51 -19.43
CA GLY A 86 26.54 -1.95 -20.78
C GLY A 86 25.84 -2.78 -21.88
N ALA A 87 25.76 -2.22 -23.08
CA ALA A 87 25.15 -2.89 -24.23
C ALA A 87 26.14 -3.87 -24.87
N MET A 88 25.68 -5.07 -25.17
CA MET A 88 26.43 -6.07 -25.94
C MET A 88 26.26 -5.83 -27.44
N HIS A 89 27.34 -5.98 -28.21
CA HIS A 89 27.28 -5.94 -29.67
C HIS A 89 27.33 -7.37 -30.22
N MET A 90 26.31 -7.79 -30.97
CA MET A 90 26.26 -9.10 -31.60
C MET A 90 26.99 -9.01 -32.94
N THR A 91 28.11 -9.75 -33.06
CA THR A 91 28.92 -9.78 -34.28
C THR A 91 28.34 -10.69 -35.36
N THR A 92 27.31 -11.48 -35.03
CA THR A 92 26.58 -12.35 -35.95
C THR A 92 25.07 -12.17 -35.76
N PRO A 93 24.25 -12.41 -36.80
CA PRO A 93 22.80 -12.46 -36.64
C PRO A 93 22.40 -13.39 -35.48
N ILE A 94 21.34 -13.02 -34.76
CA ILE A 94 20.82 -13.87 -33.71
C ILE A 94 20.04 -15.02 -34.35
N ASP A 95 20.62 -16.21 -34.22
CA ASP A 95 19.98 -17.49 -34.48
C ASP A 95 19.28 -18.00 -33.20
N GLY A 96 18.05 -18.48 -33.37
CA GLY A 96 17.18 -18.99 -32.30
C GLY A 96 15.89 -19.58 -32.89
N ASP A 97 15.10 -20.24 -32.06
CA ASP A 97 13.82 -20.84 -32.42
C ASP A 97 12.66 -19.93 -32.01
N ALA A 98 11.97 -19.37 -33.00
CA ALA A 98 10.84 -18.47 -32.79
C ALA A 98 9.64 -19.15 -32.08
N ALA A 99 9.41 -20.45 -32.28
CA ALA A 99 8.33 -21.16 -31.62
C ALA A 99 8.61 -21.31 -30.12
N ARG A 100 9.85 -21.67 -29.76
CA ARG A 100 10.30 -21.69 -28.36
C ARG A 100 10.30 -20.28 -27.75
N GLY A 101 10.76 -19.29 -28.50
CA GLY A 101 10.74 -17.88 -28.10
C GLY A 101 9.35 -17.37 -27.76
N ARG A 102 8.35 -17.72 -28.59
CA ARG A 102 6.94 -17.41 -28.32
C ARG A 102 6.45 -18.10 -27.05
N GLN A 103 6.77 -19.37 -26.86
CA GLN A 103 6.39 -20.11 -25.65
C GLN A 103 6.96 -19.45 -24.39
N LEU A 104 8.25 -19.11 -24.40
CA LEU A 104 8.93 -18.41 -23.31
C LEU A 104 8.32 -17.04 -23.05
N ALA A 105 8.07 -16.25 -24.10
CA ALA A 105 7.47 -14.93 -23.97
C ALA A 105 6.05 -14.97 -23.35
N PHE A 106 5.31 -16.06 -23.54
CA PHE A 106 3.93 -16.20 -23.07
C PHE A 106 3.83 -17.02 -21.77
N ASP A 107 4.93 -17.58 -21.28
CA ASP A 107 4.99 -18.35 -20.06
C ASP A 107 4.80 -17.44 -18.82
N ARG A 108 3.79 -17.77 -18.01
CA ARG A 108 3.48 -17.02 -16.78
C ARG A 108 4.29 -17.49 -15.58
N THR A 109 4.88 -18.69 -15.64
CA THR A 109 5.56 -19.34 -14.52
C THR A 109 6.97 -18.83 -14.28
N ARG A 110 7.59 -18.20 -15.28
CA ARG A 110 8.98 -17.67 -15.24
C ARG A 110 9.07 -16.26 -14.67
N GLY A 111 8.11 -15.85 -13.85
CA GLY A 111 8.07 -14.51 -13.22
C GLY A 111 7.23 -13.49 -13.96
N GLY A 112 6.19 -13.96 -14.63
CA GLY A 112 5.31 -13.16 -15.47
C GLY A 112 5.62 -13.31 -16.95
N SER A 113 4.58 -13.31 -17.78
CA SER A 113 4.70 -13.38 -19.23
C SER A 113 4.94 -11.99 -19.84
N CYS A 114 5.66 -11.87 -20.96
CA CYS A 114 5.81 -10.63 -21.72
C CYS A 114 4.45 -10.02 -22.09
N VAL A 115 3.45 -10.87 -22.38
CA VAL A 115 2.07 -10.44 -22.68
C VAL A 115 1.31 -9.86 -21.49
N ALA A 116 1.92 -9.87 -20.29
CA ALA A 116 1.40 -9.14 -19.15
C ALA A 116 1.53 -7.64 -19.32
N CYS A 117 2.52 -7.18 -20.07
CA CYS A 117 2.76 -5.77 -20.34
C CYS A 117 2.55 -5.41 -21.81
N HIS A 118 2.75 -6.36 -22.73
CA HIS A 118 2.83 -6.10 -24.17
C HIS A 118 1.71 -6.80 -24.95
N VAL A 119 1.32 -6.18 -26.05
CA VAL A 119 0.69 -6.85 -27.19
C VAL A 119 1.82 -7.36 -28.09
N MET A 120 1.72 -8.58 -28.63
CA MET A 120 2.82 -9.29 -29.31
C MET A 120 2.36 -10.00 -30.60
N GLY A 121 1.71 -9.25 -31.50
CA GLY A 121 1.31 -9.73 -32.83
C GLY A 121 0.06 -10.60 -32.82
N LYS A 122 -0.25 -11.21 -33.98
CA LYS A 122 -1.49 -11.97 -34.21
C LYS A 122 -1.77 -13.08 -33.20
N ASP A 123 -0.73 -13.67 -32.63
CA ASP A 123 -0.86 -14.81 -31.71
C ASP A 123 -0.94 -14.39 -30.24
N THR A 124 -1.13 -13.09 -29.96
CA THR A 124 -1.28 -12.55 -28.61
C THR A 124 -2.45 -13.22 -27.89
N PRO A 125 -2.26 -13.82 -26.71
CA PRO A 125 -3.35 -14.42 -25.95
C PRO A 125 -4.36 -13.36 -25.48
N PRO A 126 -5.64 -13.74 -25.29
CA PRO A 126 -6.68 -12.84 -24.80
C PRO A 126 -6.26 -12.07 -23.56
N GLN A 127 -6.76 -10.86 -23.37
CA GLN A 127 -6.43 -9.97 -22.26
C GLN A 127 -4.94 -9.65 -22.11
N PRO A 128 -4.26 -9.16 -23.15
CA PRO A 128 -2.91 -8.60 -22.99
C PRO A 128 -2.95 -7.31 -22.16
N GLY A 129 -1.78 -6.93 -21.65
CA GLY A 129 -1.59 -5.62 -21.03
C GLY A 129 -1.12 -4.55 -21.99
N ASN A 130 -1.08 -3.31 -21.51
CA ASN A 130 -0.53 -2.14 -22.22
C ASN A 130 0.39 -1.28 -21.34
N VAL A 131 0.90 -1.86 -20.25
CA VAL A 131 1.98 -1.25 -19.44
C VAL A 131 3.20 -0.98 -20.33
N GLY A 132 3.61 -1.99 -21.10
CA GLY A 132 4.65 -1.86 -22.12
C GLY A 132 4.08 -1.44 -23.48
N PRO A 133 4.94 -1.00 -24.41
CA PRO A 133 4.52 -0.70 -25.78
C PRO A 133 3.99 -1.94 -26.51
N ASP A 134 3.17 -1.73 -27.52
CA ASP A 134 2.81 -2.79 -28.48
C ASP A 134 4.06 -3.22 -29.27
N LEU A 135 4.37 -4.51 -29.25
CA LEU A 135 5.54 -5.11 -29.91
C LEU A 135 5.20 -5.78 -31.25
N SER A 136 3.95 -5.70 -31.71
CA SER A 136 3.47 -6.41 -32.91
C SER A 136 4.24 -6.08 -34.19
N SER A 137 4.92 -4.93 -34.26
CA SER A 137 5.76 -4.51 -35.38
C SER A 137 7.24 -4.29 -35.02
N VAL A 138 7.67 -4.75 -33.84
CA VAL A 138 9.03 -4.44 -33.34
C VAL A 138 10.14 -5.01 -34.23
N GLY A 139 9.93 -6.19 -34.83
CA GLY A 139 10.86 -6.85 -35.73
C GLY A 139 11.02 -6.18 -37.09
N ALA A 140 10.17 -5.21 -37.43
CA ALA A 140 10.31 -4.38 -38.63
C ALA A 140 11.20 -3.14 -38.41
N THR A 141 11.43 -2.74 -37.15
CA THR A 141 12.01 -1.42 -36.83
C THR A 141 13.29 -1.48 -35.98
N ARG A 142 13.61 -2.63 -35.39
CA ARG A 142 14.72 -2.78 -34.44
C ARG A 142 15.74 -3.81 -34.93
N SER A 143 17.01 -3.55 -34.65
CA SER A 143 18.10 -4.49 -34.91
C SER A 143 18.13 -5.62 -33.88
N ASP A 144 18.81 -6.70 -34.24
CA ASP A 144 19.08 -7.86 -33.36
C ASP A 144 19.75 -7.42 -32.04
N ASP A 145 20.77 -6.56 -32.12
CA ASP A 145 21.44 -5.95 -30.95
C ASP A 145 20.45 -5.25 -30.04
N TRP A 146 19.60 -4.40 -30.60
CA TRP A 146 18.65 -3.63 -29.81
C TRP A 146 17.67 -4.58 -29.10
N LEU A 147 17.09 -5.53 -29.84
CA LEU A 147 16.13 -6.50 -29.29
C LEU A 147 16.76 -7.34 -28.17
N PHE A 148 17.96 -7.86 -28.40
CA PHE A 148 18.67 -8.67 -27.41
C PHE A 148 18.99 -7.89 -26.14
N ASN A 149 19.57 -6.71 -26.28
CA ASN A 149 19.94 -5.89 -25.12
C ASN A 149 18.72 -5.40 -24.34
N TYR A 150 17.61 -5.07 -25.03
CA TYR A 150 16.39 -4.63 -24.33
C TYR A 150 15.76 -5.77 -23.53
N VAL A 151 15.80 -7.02 -24.03
CA VAL A 151 15.36 -8.20 -23.28
C VAL A 151 16.35 -8.54 -22.16
N TYR A 152 17.65 -8.50 -22.45
CA TYR A 152 18.69 -8.89 -21.49
C TYR A 152 18.77 -7.93 -20.30
N ASP A 153 18.89 -6.64 -20.56
CA ASP A 153 18.88 -5.59 -19.55
C ASP A 153 18.44 -4.23 -20.14
N PRO A 154 17.15 -3.87 -20.04
CA PRO A 154 16.63 -2.63 -20.58
C PRO A 154 17.17 -1.39 -19.85
N ARG A 155 17.78 -1.56 -18.67
CA ARG A 155 18.38 -0.47 -17.89
C ARG A 155 19.57 0.16 -18.60
N THR A 156 20.18 -0.57 -19.53
CA THR A 156 21.22 -0.07 -20.42
C THR A 156 20.75 1.10 -21.29
N TYR A 157 19.47 1.10 -21.69
CA TYR A 157 18.88 2.17 -22.50
C TYR A 157 18.02 3.13 -21.67
N ASN A 158 17.38 2.62 -20.63
CA ASN A 158 16.52 3.38 -19.74
C ASN A 158 16.70 2.90 -18.30
N ALA A 159 17.54 3.59 -17.52
CA ALA A 159 17.77 3.25 -16.11
C ALA A 159 16.49 3.22 -15.26
N ALA A 160 15.43 3.93 -15.67
CA ALA A 160 14.13 3.96 -15.03
C ALA A 160 13.12 2.95 -15.61
N SER A 161 13.57 1.97 -16.42
CA SER A 161 12.70 0.98 -17.03
C SER A 161 11.88 0.19 -16.00
N ILE A 162 10.62 -0.09 -16.34
CA ILE A 162 9.76 -1.05 -15.65
C ILE A 162 9.93 -2.47 -16.21
N MET A 163 10.43 -2.59 -17.44
CA MET A 163 10.66 -3.91 -18.04
C MET A 163 11.73 -4.64 -17.22
N PRO A 164 11.47 -5.89 -16.77
CA PRO A 164 12.44 -6.63 -16.01
C PRO A 164 13.75 -6.84 -16.79
N PRO A 165 14.91 -6.80 -16.13
CA PRO A 165 16.20 -7.15 -16.73
C PRO A 165 16.34 -8.68 -16.81
N TRP A 166 15.62 -9.30 -17.75
CA TRP A 166 15.41 -10.76 -17.79
C TRP A 166 16.70 -11.58 -17.83
N GLY A 167 17.70 -11.11 -18.59
CA GLY A 167 19.01 -11.77 -18.68
C GLY A 167 19.90 -11.46 -17.49
N ALA A 168 20.09 -10.17 -17.17
CA ALA A 168 20.96 -9.76 -16.08
C ALA A 168 20.50 -10.31 -14.71
N HIS A 169 19.19 -10.50 -14.51
CA HIS A 169 18.62 -11.09 -13.30
C HIS A 169 18.40 -12.61 -13.40
N ARG A 170 18.96 -13.25 -14.43
CA ARG A 170 18.99 -14.70 -14.61
C ARG A 170 17.60 -15.34 -14.62
N ILE A 171 16.61 -14.62 -15.14
CA ILE A 171 15.27 -15.16 -15.38
C ILE A 171 15.31 -16.01 -16.66
N PHE A 172 15.99 -15.51 -17.69
CA PHE A 172 16.31 -16.24 -18.91
C PHE A 172 17.82 -16.31 -19.11
N ASN A 173 18.30 -17.44 -19.62
CA ASN A 173 19.67 -17.57 -20.09
C ASN A 173 19.83 -16.99 -21.51
N VAL A 174 21.08 -16.89 -21.99
CA VAL A 174 21.37 -16.30 -23.32
C VAL A 174 20.68 -17.03 -24.47
N ALA A 175 20.62 -18.37 -24.44
CA ALA A 175 19.97 -19.15 -25.50
C ALA A 175 18.45 -18.92 -25.52
N GLU A 176 17.82 -18.86 -24.35
CA GLU A 176 16.38 -18.52 -24.22
C GLU A 176 16.09 -17.11 -24.73
N ILE A 177 16.97 -16.13 -24.45
CA ILE A 177 16.83 -14.76 -24.96
C ILE A 177 16.98 -14.74 -26.48
N ARG A 178 17.89 -15.53 -27.06
CA ARG A 178 18.02 -15.66 -28.52
C ARG A 178 16.75 -16.22 -29.16
N ASP A 179 16.15 -17.25 -28.56
CA ASP A 179 14.85 -17.78 -28.99
C ASP A 179 13.76 -16.68 -28.93
N ILE A 180 13.68 -15.92 -27.82
CA ILE A 180 12.74 -14.78 -27.70
C ILE A 180 12.98 -13.72 -28.78
N VAL A 181 14.23 -13.35 -29.05
CA VAL A 181 14.57 -12.38 -30.11
C VAL A 181 14.18 -12.92 -31.49
N ALA A 182 14.40 -14.22 -31.76
CA ALA A 182 13.95 -14.86 -32.99
C ALA A 182 12.43 -14.73 -33.17
N PHE A 183 11.64 -14.86 -32.10
CA PHE A 183 10.20 -14.59 -32.11
C PHE A 183 9.89 -13.11 -32.37
N LEU A 184 10.53 -12.17 -31.66
CA LEU A 184 10.31 -10.73 -31.84
C LEU A 184 10.59 -10.28 -33.28
N LYS A 185 11.58 -10.89 -33.96
CA LYS A 185 11.90 -10.64 -35.37
C LYS A 185 10.77 -11.04 -36.33
N THR A 186 9.89 -11.96 -35.93
CA THR A 186 8.71 -12.33 -36.73
C THR A 186 7.57 -11.31 -36.61
N LEU A 187 7.59 -10.44 -35.59
CA LEU A 187 6.54 -9.46 -35.33
C LEU A 187 6.74 -8.22 -36.22
N LYS A 188 6.06 -8.21 -37.38
CA LYS A 188 6.21 -7.16 -38.41
C LYS A 188 4.91 -6.41 -38.74
N THR A 189 3.80 -6.79 -38.13
CA THR A 189 2.47 -6.27 -38.49
C THR A 189 1.69 -5.95 -37.22
N PRO A 190 1.07 -4.76 -37.10
CA PRO A 190 0.23 -4.41 -35.96
C PRO A 190 -0.83 -5.48 -35.67
N HIS A 191 -1.08 -5.76 -34.40
CA HIS A 191 -2.16 -6.65 -34.01
C HIS A 191 -3.51 -5.94 -34.21
N ALA A 192 -4.42 -6.57 -34.95
CA ALA A 192 -5.79 -6.09 -35.11
C ALA A 192 -6.69 -6.86 -34.14
N PHE A 193 -7.24 -6.16 -33.15
CA PHE A 193 -8.21 -6.74 -32.23
C PHE A 193 -9.58 -6.82 -32.91
N GLY A 194 -10.16 -8.03 -32.95
CA GLY A 194 -11.53 -8.23 -33.42
C GLY A 194 -12.61 -7.83 -32.40
N ASP A 195 -12.25 -7.77 -31.12
CA ASP A 195 -13.11 -7.37 -30.01
C ASP A 195 -12.49 -6.18 -29.26
N PRO A 196 -13.21 -5.03 -29.12
CA PRO A 196 -12.76 -3.90 -28.32
C PRO A 196 -12.43 -4.23 -26.86
N GLN A 197 -13.03 -5.26 -26.26
CA GLN A 197 -12.73 -5.71 -24.91
C GLN A 197 -11.40 -6.49 -24.83
N GLU A 198 -10.90 -7.01 -25.95
CA GLU A 198 -9.59 -7.66 -26.01
C GLU A 198 -8.44 -6.65 -26.18
N ASN A 199 -8.74 -5.48 -26.75
CA ASN A 199 -7.78 -4.40 -26.88
C ASN A 199 -7.60 -3.63 -25.55
N PRO A 200 -6.43 -3.66 -24.91
CA PRO A 200 -6.20 -2.97 -23.63
C PRO A 200 -6.28 -1.44 -23.73
N VAL A 201 -6.25 -0.86 -24.94
CA VAL A 201 -6.47 0.59 -25.15
C VAL A 201 -7.95 0.96 -25.06
N THR A 202 -8.85 0.07 -25.53
CA THR A 202 -10.30 0.34 -25.57
C THR A 202 -11.11 -0.46 -24.55
N ARG A 203 -10.51 -1.48 -23.90
CA ARG A 203 -11.14 -2.28 -22.86
C ARG A 203 -11.66 -1.38 -21.75
N THR A 204 -12.91 -1.59 -21.38
CA THR A 204 -13.59 -0.79 -20.36
C THR A 204 -12.96 -1.04 -18.99
N PRO A 205 -12.47 0.00 -18.28
CA PRO A 205 -12.00 -0.13 -16.91
C PRO A 205 -13.08 -0.71 -15.98
N PRO A 206 -12.70 -1.57 -15.01
CA PRO A 206 -13.66 -2.11 -14.06
C PRO A 206 -14.16 -0.99 -13.14
N ARG A 207 -15.46 -1.03 -12.84
CA ARG A 207 -16.09 -0.17 -11.83
C ARG A 207 -16.61 -1.05 -10.71
N GLU A 208 -16.20 -0.77 -9.48
CA GLU A 208 -16.81 -1.39 -8.30
C GLU A 208 -18.16 -0.73 -8.05
N THR A 209 -19.23 -1.50 -8.15
CA THR A 209 -20.61 -1.03 -7.96
C THR A 209 -21.29 -1.65 -6.76
N ARG A 210 -20.65 -2.63 -6.11
CA ARG A 210 -21.19 -3.29 -4.93
C ARG A 210 -21.22 -2.37 -3.72
N ASP A 211 -22.21 -2.57 -2.87
CA ASP A 211 -22.26 -1.96 -1.54
C ASP A 211 -21.31 -2.71 -0.61
N ASN A 212 -20.29 -2.00 -0.13
CA ASN A 212 -19.33 -2.52 0.83
C ASN A 212 -19.98 -3.00 2.13
N LEU A 213 -21.11 -2.41 2.53
CA LEU A 213 -21.74 -2.68 3.83
C LEU A 213 -22.96 -3.61 3.74
N ASP A 214 -23.30 -4.08 2.54
CA ASP A 214 -24.32 -5.12 2.37
C ASP A 214 -23.71 -6.49 2.68
N PRO A 215 -24.18 -7.20 3.73
CA PRO A 215 -23.65 -8.52 4.09
C PRO A 215 -23.93 -9.61 3.04
N THR A 216 -24.87 -9.39 2.12
CA THR A 216 -25.15 -10.30 1.00
C THR A 216 -24.15 -10.13 -0.15
N GLU A 217 -23.54 -8.95 -0.28
CA GLU A 217 -22.54 -8.65 -1.31
C GLU A 217 -21.09 -8.74 -0.80
N ASN A 218 -20.86 -8.35 0.46
CA ASN A 218 -19.54 -8.32 1.08
C ASN A 218 -19.39 -9.35 2.21
N PRO A 219 -18.75 -10.51 1.94
CA PRO A 219 -18.49 -11.51 2.97
C PRO A 219 -17.72 -10.96 4.19
N ALA A 220 -16.87 -9.95 4.05
CA ALA A 220 -16.14 -9.39 5.19
C ALA A 220 -17.05 -8.80 6.29
N MET A 221 -18.34 -8.59 6.03
CA MET A 221 -19.30 -8.15 7.05
C MET A 221 -19.42 -9.15 8.21
N PHE A 222 -19.17 -10.46 8.03
CA PHE A 222 -19.12 -11.40 9.17
C PHE A 222 -18.07 -10.99 10.21
N ALA A 223 -16.96 -10.41 9.76
CA ALA A 223 -15.86 -10.01 10.62
C ALA A 223 -16.19 -8.76 11.44
N LEU A 224 -17.18 -7.96 11.02
CA LEU A 224 -17.68 -6.82 11.80
C LEU A 224 -18.35 -7.30 13.10
N ASP A 225 -19.27 -8.26 13.00
CA ASP A 225 -19.95 -8.84 14.17
C ASP A 225 -18.95 -9.57 15.07
N ARG A 226 -18.02 -10.34 14.46
CA ARG A 226 -16.93 -10.99 15.20
C ARG A 226 -16.06 -9.98 15.94
N GLY A 227 -15.70 -8.86 15.31
CA GLY A 227 -14.91 -7.80 15.92
C GLY A 227 -15.60 -7.17 17.12
N LYS A 228 -16.92 -6.92 17.02
CA LYS A 228 -17.74 -6.41 18.13
C LYS A 228 -17.79 -7.38 19.31
N GLU A 229 -17.98 -8.67 19.05
CA GLU A 229 -17.94 -9.71 20.09
C GLU A 229 -16.57 -9.75 20.79
N LEU A 230 -15.49 -9.78 20.01
CA LEU A 230 -14.11 -9.79 20.52
C LEU A 230 -13.79 -8.57 21.37
N PHE A 231 -14.33 -7.40 21.02
CA PHE A 231 -14.16 -6.17 21.78
C PHE A 231 -14.76 -6.27 23.21
N GLY A 232 -15.85 -7.03 23.36
CA GLY A 232 -16.48 -7.33 24.64
C GLY A 232 -15.87 -8.52 25.40
N ARG A 233 -15.07 -9.36 24.74
CA ARG A 233 -14.53 -10.59 25.32
C ARG A 233 -13.50 -10.30 26.41
N THR A 234 -13.68 -10.91 27.57
CA THR A 234 -12.74 -10.83 28.69
C THR A 234 -11.45 -11.59 28.35
N GLY A 235 -10.32 -10.90 28.41
CA GLY A 235 -9.00 -11.50 28.26
C GLY A 235 -8.49 -12.15 29.55
N PRO A 236 -7.31 -12.81 29.52
CA PRO A 236 -6.74 -13.52 30.67
C PRO A 236 -6.56 -12.69 31.94
N GLN A 237 -6.44 -11.36 31.86
CA GLN A 237 -6.39 -10.47 33.03
C GLN A 237 -7.76 -10.07 33.60
N GLY A 238 -8.85 -10.73 33.18
CA GLY A 238 -10.20 -10.42 33.67
C GLY A 238 -10.78 -9.11 33.14
N LYS A 239 -10.15 -8.50 32.13
CA LYS A 239 -10.59 -7.25 31.47
C LYS A 239 -10.87 -7.47 29.99
N SER A 240 -11.81 -6.72 29.44
CA SER A 240 -12.12 -6.64 28.00
C SER A 240 -11.80 -5.23 27.47
N CYS A 241 -11.89 -5.00 26.16
CA CYS A 241 -11.77 -3.65 25.61
C CYS A 241 -12.91 -2.75 26.14
N THR A 242 -14.13 -3.28 26.26
CA THR A 242 -15.29 -2.55 26.83
C THR A 242 -15.10 -2.11 28.28
N SER A 243 -14.27 -2.83 29.06
CA SER A 243 -13.98 -2.46 30.46
C SER A 243 -13.27 -1.09 30.60
N CYS A 244 -12.54 -0.66 29.58
CA CYS A 244 -11.90 0.66 29.53
C CYS A 244 -12.55 1.61 28.50
N HIS A 245 -13.22 1.06 27.49
CA HIS A 245 -13.83 1.80 26.39
C HIS A 245 -15.34 1.54 26.29
N ALA A 246 -16.09 1.95 27.32
CA ALA A 246 -17.51 1.62 27.48
C ALA A 246 -18.45 2.16 26.38
N ASN A 247 -18.05 3.17 25.61
CA ASN A 247 -18.83 3.73 24.49
C ASN A 247 -17.94 3.80 23.23
N PRO A 248 -17.72 2.66 22.55
CA PRO A 248 -16.79 2.57 21.43
C PRO A 248 -17.23 3.43 20.24
N GLU A 249 -18.55 3.58 20.00
CA GLU A 249 -19.11 4.41 18.92
C GLU A 249 -18.69 5.87 19.06
N ARG A 250 -18.62 6.38 20.30
CA ARG A 250 -18.12 7.72 20.57
C ARG A 250 -16.59 7.78 20.61
N ALA A 251 -15.96 6.80 21.25
CA ALA A 251 -14.51 6.81 21.50
C ALA A 251 -13.68 6.63 20.21
N PHE A 252 -14.15 5.79 19.28
CA PHE A 252 -13.41 5.40 18.08
C PHE A 252 -13.91 6.05 16.80
N LYS A 253 -14.94 6.91 16.86
CA LYS A 253 -15.52 7.62 15.69
C LYS A 253 -14.50 8.27 14.76
N GLN A 254 -13.38 8.75 15.32
CA GLN A 254 -12.31 9.39 14.57
C GLN A 254 -10.97 8.66 14.68
N TRP A 255 -10.90 7.59 15.46
CA TRP A 255 -9.62 7.03 15.89
C TRP A 255 -8.89 6.38 14.71
N ALA A 256 -9.56 5.48 13.97
CA ALA A 256 -8.95 4.82 12.81
C ALA A 256 -8.59 5.83 11.70
N ALA A 257 -9.36 6.91 11.55
CA ALA A 257 -9.06 8.00 10.61
C ALA A 257 -7.77 8.76 10.94
N GLN A 258 -7.33 8.71 12.20
CA GLN A 258 -6.09 9.33 12.66
C GLN A 258 -4.92 8.31 12.72
N MET A 259 -5.10 7.10 12.19
CA MET A 259 -4.07 6.09 12.04
C MET A 259 -3.53 6.14 10.59
N PRO A 260 -2.28 5.70 10.36
CA PRO A 260 -1.31 5.20 11.34
C PRO A 260 -0.66 6.35 12.15
N ARG A 261 0.05 6.01 13.24
CA ARG A 261 0.75 6.98 14.11
C ARG A 261 2.15 6.54 14.46
N PHE A 262 3.05 7.52 14.61
CA PHE A 262 4.39 7.26 15.12
C PHE A 262 4.36 6.98 16.64
N GLU A 263 4.96 5.87 17.07
CA GLU A 263 5.12 5.49 18.47
C GLU A 263 6.59 5.69 18.89
N PRO A 264 6.90 6.74 19.67
CA PRO A 264 8.27 7.06 20.06
C PRO A 264 8.97 5.95 20.84
N ARG A 265 8.24 5.20 21.68
CA ARG A 265 8.82 4.11 22.50
C ARG A 265 9.32 2.93 21.64
N LEU A 266 8.80 2.79 20.43
CA LEU A 266 9.19 1.76 19.47
C LEU A 266 10.00 2.31 18.29
N ASN A 267 10.18 3.64 18.21
CA ASN A 267 10.79 4.34 17.08
C ASN A 267 10.21 3.89 15.72
N LYS A 268 8.89 3.71 15.64
CA LYS A 268 8.22 3.23 14.43
C LYS A 268 6.77 3.65 14.32
N VAL A 269 6.24 3.57 13.10
CA VAL A 269 4.82 3.81 12.82
C VAL A 269 4.00 2.54 13.10
N LEU A 270 2.92 2.71 13.87
CA LEU A 270 1.93 1.67 14.14
C LEU A 270 0.66 1.93 13.33
N GLY A 271 0.23 0.91 12.59
CA GLY A 271 -1.11 0.79 12.03
C GLY A 271 -2.11 0.26 13.08
N VAL A 272 -3.37 0.11 12.68
CA VAL A 272 -4.45 -0.33 13.57
C VAL A 272 -4.21 -1.76 14.08
N GLU A 273 -3.87 -2.69 13.19
CA GLU A 273 -3.67 -4.11 13.48
C GLU A 273 -2.52 -4.33 14.48
N GLU A 274 -1.44 -3.57 14.32
CA GLU A 274 -0.31 -3.63 15.22
C GLU A 274 -0.66 -3.03 16.59
N PHE A 275 -1.37 -1.91 16.60
CA PHE A 275 -1.83 -1.28 17.84
C PHE A 275 -2.73 -2.24 18.64
N ILE A 276 -3.70 -2.89 18.00
CA ILE A 276 -4.59 -3.90 18.63
C ILE A 276 -3.74 -4.96 19.33
N THR A 277 -2.80 -5.57 18.62
CA THR A 277 -1.94 -6.64 19.15
C THR A 277 -1.20 -6.19 20.41
N ARG A 278 -0.52 -5.04 20.32
CA ARG A 278 0.34 -4.54 21.39
C ARG A 278 -0.46 -4.05 22.59
N HIS A 279 -1.59 -3.40 22.34
CA HIS A 279 -2.45 -2.86 23.38
C HIS A 279 -3.13 -3.99 24.17
N ALA A 280 -3.70 -4.98 23.48
CA ALA A 280 -4.35 -6.13 24.11
C ALA A 280 -3.40 -6.92 25.02
N ARG A 281 -2.16 -7.16 24.57
CA ARG A 281 -1.11 -7.79 25.39
C ARG A 281 -0.82 -7.04 26.69
N ALA A 282 -0.82 -5.71 26.63
CA ALA A 282 -0.49 -4.86 27.78
C ALA A 282 -1.65 -4.68 28.76
N THR A 283 -2.90 -4.75 28.31
CA THR A 283 -4.07 -4.37 29.14
C THR A 283 -5.00 -5.53 29.50
N THR A 284 -5.09 -6.55 28.65
CA THR A 284 -5.97 -7.71 28.86
C THR A 284 -5.22 -9.04 28.84
N ALA A 285 -3.94 -9.03 28.45
CA ALA A 285 -3.11 -10.20 28.11
C ALA A 285 -3.68 -11.07 26.97
N ALA A 286 -4.66 -10.57 26.21
CA ALA A 286 -5.14 -11.28 25.03
C ALA A 286 -4.11 -11.22 23.90
N GLU A 287 -4.00 -12.31 23.14
CA GLU A 287 -3.12 -12.42 21.99
C GLU A 287 -3.94 -12.31 20.71
N PHE A 288 -3.73 -11.21 19.99
CA PHE A 288 -4.34 -10.96 18.67
C PHE A 288 -3.24 -10.64 17.66
N PRO A 289 -2.39 -11.60 17.24
CA PRO A 289 -1.31 -11.31 16.30
C PRO A 289 -1.84 -10.72 14.98
N MET A 290 -1.05 -9.85 14.36
CA MET A 290 -1.43 -9.21 13.09
C MET A 290 -1.74 -10.26 12.02
N GLN A 291 -2.70 -9.96 11.15
CA GLN A 291 -3.14 -10.81 10.04
C GLN A 291 -3.84 -12.12 10.44
N GLU A 292 -3.98 -12.40 11.74
CA GLU A 292 -4.84 -13.47 12.22
C GLU A 292 -6.32 -13.04 12.19
N PRO A 293 -7.27 -13.98 12.00
CA PRO A 293 -8.69 -13.65 11.82
C PRO A 293 -9.29 -12.76 12.92
N GLU A 294 -8.93 -13.00 14.18
CA GLU A 294 -9.44 -12.21 15.31
C GLU A 294 -8.89 -10.77 15.34
N ASN A 295 -7.61 -10.57 14.96
CA ASN A 295 -7.03 -9.24 14.85
C ASN A 295 -7.68 -8.45 13.71
N VAL A 296 -7.84 -9.10 12.54
CA VAL A 296 -8.47 -8.48 11.37
C VAL A 296 -9.94 -8.13 11.64
N ALA A 297 -10.67 -8.98 12.37
CA ALA A 297 -12.04 -8.69 12.80
C ALA A 297 -12.13 -7.46 13.73
N LEU A 298 -11.24 -7.37 14.72
CA LEU A 298 -11.13 -6.17 15.56
C LEU A 298 -10.77 -4.93 14.74
N SER A 299 -9.86 -5.05 13.77
CA SER A 299 -9.50 -3.95 12.88
C SER A 299 -10.69 -3.48 12.03
N ILE A 300 -11.47 -4.40 11.46
CA ILE A 300 -12.71 -4.08 10.73
C ILE A 300 -13.68 -3.33 11.63
N TYR A 301 -13.93 -3.82 12.85
CA TYR A 301 -14.84 -3.15 13.77
C TYR A 301 -14.38 -1.72 14.08
N LEU A 302 -13.10 -1.51 14.40
CA LEU A 302 -12.56 -0.18 14.71
C LEU A 302 -12.57 0.78 13.50
N HIS A 303 -12.33 0.29 12.29
CA HIS A 303 -12.46 1.10 11.08
C HIS A 303 -13.92 1.41 10.75
N ASN A 304 -14.83 0.44 10.92
CA ASN A 304 -16.25 0.61 10.66
C ASN A 304 -16.88 1.68 11.57
N LEU A 305 -16.50 1.73 12.85
CA LEU A 305 -16.88 2.82 13.77
C LEU A 305 -16.46 4.21 13.28
N ALA A 306 -15.42 4.28 12.44
CA ALA A 306 -14.91 5.52 11.86
C ALA A 306 -15.37 5.76 10.40
N ASN A 307 -16.26 4.93 9.85
CA ASN A 307 -16.77 5.11 8.49
C ASN A 307 -17.35 6.51 8.27
N GLY A 308 -17.08 7.08 7.10
CA GLY A 308 -17.46 8.44 6.74
C GLY A 308 -16.54 9.54 7.29
N THR A 309 -15.68 9.23 8.28
CA THR A 309 -14.68 10.18 8.78
C THR A 309 -13.53 10.31 7.77
N PRO A 310 -13.11 11.53 7.41
CA PRO A 310 -11.96 11.75 6.53
C PRO A 310 -10.64 11.29 7.17
N LEU A 311 -9.83 10.55 6.42
CA LEU A 311 -8.45 10.21 6.79
C LEU A 311 -7.67 11.48 7.11
N ASN A 312 -7.01 11.48 8.25
CA ASN A 312 -6.18 12.57 8.74
C ASN A 312 -5.04 12.00 9.60
N PRO A 313 -4.04 11.36 8.97
CA PRO A 313 -2.91 10.77 9.70
C PRO A 313 -2.17 11.84 10.52
N ASP A 314 -1.64 11.42 11.67
CA ASP A 314 -0.90 12.33 12.56
C ASP A 314 0.53 12.56 12.05
N LEU A 315 0.74 13.74 11.46
CA LEU A 315 2.03 14.23 10.97
C LEU A 315 2.58 15.39 11.82
N THR A 316 2.09 15.56 13.05
CA THR A 316 2.48 16.70 13.92
C THR A 316 3.93 16.60 14.37
N SER A 317 4.43 15.38 14.65
CA SER A 317 5.81 15.16 15.07
C SER A 317 6.79 15.16 13.89
N ALA A 318 8.04 15.57 14.16
CA ALA A 318 9.12 15.48 13.17
C ALA A 318 9.36 14.02 12.74
N SER A 319 9.31 13.08 13.69
CA SER A 319 9.51 11.65 13.41
C SER A 319 8.40 11.06 12.53
N ALA A 320 7.15 11.48 12.69
CA ALA A 320 6.06 11.06 11.80
C ALA A 320 6.28 11.56 10.37
N ARG A 321 6.69 12.82 10.19
CA ARG A 321 7.04 13.38 8.86
C ARG A 321 8.24 12.68 8.24
N GLN A 322 9.24 12.33 9.03
CA GLN A 322 10.39 11.55 8.57
C GLN A 322 9.99 10.13 8.15
N ALA A 323 9.10 9.47 8.90
CA ALA A 323 8.57 8.16 8.53
C ALA A 323 7.78 8.22 7.21
N ALA A 324 6.95 9.25 7.02
CA ALA A 324 6.23 9.46 5.76
C ALA A 324 7.20 9.69 4.59
N ALA A 325 8.26 10.48 4.79
CA ALA A 325 9.30 10.69 3.79
C ALA A 325 10.06 9.40 3.45
N ALA A 326 10.41 8.60 4.47
CA ALA A 326 11.02 7.29 4.28
C ALA A 326 10.09 6.34 3.50
N GLY A 327 8.80 6.33 3.82
CA GLY A 327 7.79 5.56 3.09
C GLY A 327 7.73 5.92 1.60
N ARG A 328 7.77 7.21 1.27
CA ARG A 328 7.82 7.67 -0.13
C ARG A 328 9.07 7.19 -0.86
N LEU A 329 10.23 7.14 -0.19
CA LEU A 329 11.46 6.61 -0.77
C LEU A 329 11.39 5.09 -0.96
N LEU A 330 10.82 4.37 0.01
CA LEU A 330 10.59 2.93 -0.10
C LEU A 330 9.66 2.59 -1.28
N MET A 331 8.60 3.37 -1.51
CA MET A 331 7.71 3.18 -2.67
C MET A 331 8.40 3.40 -4.03
N GLN A 332 9.51 4.14 -4.07
CA GLN A 332 10.33 4.38 -5.26
C GLN A 332 11.42 3.32 -5.45
N LYS A 333 11.70 2.52 -4.42
CA LYS A 333 12.79 1.56 -4.44
C LYS A 333 12.44 0.36 -5.32
N LYS A 334 13.31 0.08 -6.29
CA LYS A 334 13.22 -1.10 -7.15
C LYS A 334 13.64 -2.33 -6.34
N VAL A 335 12.76 -3.32 -6.23
CA VAL A 335 12.98 -4.53 -5.42
C VAL A 335 12.75 -5.81 -6.21
N GLY A 336 13.33 -6.89 -5.71
CA GLY A 336 13.12 -8.24 -6.21
C GLY A 336 13.78 -8.56 -7.55
N GLN A 337 13.53 -9.78 -8.01
CA GLN A 337 14.06 -10.30 -9.26
C GLN A 337 13.49 -9.56 -10.48
N LEU A 338 12.28 -9.03 -10.41
CA LEU A 338 11.70 -8.24 -11.51
C LEU A 338 12.15 -6.77 -11.51
N ASN A 339 12.86 -6.31 -10.47
CA ASN A 339 13.36 -4.94 -10.35
C ASN A 339 12.25 -3.89 -10.51
N MET A 340 11.17 -4.00 -9.74
CA MET A 340 10.02 -3.10 -9.82
C MET A 340 9.83 -2.33 -8.51
N ALA A 341 9.22 -1.16 -8.60
CA ALA A 341 8.85 -0.29 -7.48
C ALA A 341 7.33 -0.03 -7.47
N CYS A 342 6.76 0.34 -6.33
CA CYS A 342 5.34 0.65 -6.22
C CYS A 342 4.92 1.74 -7.22
N VAL A 343 5.77 2.76 -7.36
CA VAL A 343 5.52 3.90 -8.26
C VAL A 343 5.55 3.55 -9.74
N ASP A 344 6.13 2.41 -10.13
CA ASP A 344 6.15 2.02 -11.53
C ASP A 344 4.74 1.71 -12.04
N CYS A 345 3.86 1.18 -11.18
CA CYS A 345 2.50 0.76 -11.53
C CYS A 345 1.42 1.68 -10.97
N HIS A 346 1.65 2.32 -9.83
CA HIS A 346 0.58 2.96 -9.04
C HIS A 346 0.67 4.50 -9.00
N THR A 347 1.34 5.13 -9.97
CA THR A 347 1.27 6.59 -10.16
C THR A 347 0.81 6.94 -11.57
N LYS A 348 0.09 8.07 -11.66
CA LYS A 348 -0.48 8.58 -12.91
C LYS A 348 0.61 8.94 -13.93
N GLU A 349 1.77 9.41 -13.45
CA GLU A 349 2.92 9.78 -14.29
C GLU A 349 3.63 8.56 -14.90
N ARG A 350 3.29 7.34 -14.44
CA ARG A 350 3.89 6.09 -14.90
C ARG A 350 2.84 5.22 -15.59
N HIS A 351 2.30 4.21 -14.88
CA HIS A 351 1.46 3.18 -15.49
C HIS A 351 0.16 2.92 -14.73
N ALA A 352 -0.24 3.80 -13.81
CA ALA A 352 -1.61 3.74 -13.29
C ALA A 352 -2.61 3.92 -14.45
N PHE A 353 -3.78 3.30 -14.33
CA PHE A 353 -4.84 3.29 -15.34
C PHE A 353 -4.49 2.53 -16.63
N LYS A 354 -3.47 1.66 -16.55
CA LYS A 354 -3.13 0.68 -17.60
C LYS A 354 -3.52 -0.73 -17.17
N TRP A 355 -3.49 -1.64 -18.13
CA TRP A 355 -3.77 -3.06 -17.94
C TRP A 355 -2.47 -3.85 -17.82
N ALA A 356 -2.37 -4.63 -16.75
CA ALA A 356 -1.43 -5.73 -16.61
C ALA A 356 -2.20 -7.04 -16.79
N ARG A 357 -2.17 -7.63 -17.99
CA ARG A 357 -3.17 -8.62 -18.43
C ARG A 357 -4.61 -8.11 -18.22
N GLY A 358 -5.47 -8.91 -17.59
CA GLY A 358 -6.82 -8.53 -17.18
C GLY A 358 -6.88 -7.74 -15.87
N GLN A 359 -5.76 -7.36 -15.25
CA GLN A 359 -5.76 -6.54 -14.04
C GLN A 359 -5.60 -5.06 -14.40
N TYR A 360 -6.58 -4.25 -14.02
CA TYR A 360 -6.52 -2.80 -14.16
C TYR A 360 -5.72 -2.19 -13.01
N LEU A 361 -4.65 -1.47 -13.34
CA LEU A 361 -3.79 -0.80 -12.36
C LEU A 361 -4.46 0.47 -11.88
N VAL A 362 -4.59 0.63 -10.56
CA VAL A 362 -5.12 1.83 -9.93
C VAL A 362 -3.99 2.73 -9.42
N GLU A 363 -4.24 4.03 -9.33
CA GLU A 363 -3.33 4.97 -8.65
C GLU A 363 -3.31 4.68 -7.14
N SER A 364 -2.20 5.03 -6.46
CA SER A 364 -2.08 4.90 -5.00
C SER A 364 -3.05 5.80 -4.22
N ARG A 365 -3.52 6.90 -4.84
CA ARG A 365 -4.60 7.75 -4.31
C ARG A 365 -5.96 7.07 -4.54
N GLY A 366 -6.84 7.12 -3.55
CA GLY A 366 -8.15 6.46 -3.55
C GLY A 366 -8.15 5.03 -3.01
N THR A 367 -7.04 4.56 -2.42
CA THR A 367 -6.84 3.11 -2.19
C THR A 367 -6.67 2.70 -0.73
N VAL A 368 -6.53 3.63 0.21
CA VAL A 368 -6.27 3.27 1.62
C VAL A 368 -7.57 3.19 2.43
N ALA A 369 -8.52 4.08 2.16
CA ALA A 369 -9.69 4.29 3.02
C ALA A 369 -10.64 3.08 3.13
N HIS A 370 -10.50 2.08 2.24
CA HIS A 370 -11.34 0.89 2.20
C HIS A 370 -10.70 -0.35 2.86
N PHE A 371 -9.52 -0.20 3.48
CA PHE A 371 -8.89 -1.30 4.22
C PHE A 371 -9.38 -1.36 5.68
N PRO A 372 -9.42 -2.55 6.31
CA PRO A 372 -9.27 -3.88 5.71
C PRO A 372 -10.36 -4.20 4.68
N THR A 373 -10.04 -5.02 3.67
CA THR A 373 -10.94 -5.32 2.55
C THR A 373 -11.05 -6.80 2.23
N TRP A 374 -12.23 -7.27 1.85
CA TRP A 374 -12.45 -8.57 1.23
C TRP A 374 -11.81 -8.61 -0.16
N ARG A 375 -10.96 -9.61 -0.40
CA ARG A 375 -10.32 -9.88 -1.68
C ARG A 375 -11.05 -11.00 -2.40
N THR A 376 -11.86 -10.67 -3.41
CA THR A 376 -12.69 -11.67 -4.09
C THR A 376 -11.85 -12.71 -4.84
N SER A 377 -10.66 -12.34 -5.34
CA SER A 377 -9.71 -13.29 -5.95
C SER A 377 -9.11 -14.30 -4.97
N ARG A 378 -9.33 -14.12 -3.65
CA ARG A 378 -8.68 -14.88 -2.58
C ARG A 378 -9.64 -15.51 -1.60
N GLY A 379 -10.88 -15.02 -1.54
CA GLY A 379 -11.83 -15.44 -0.52
C GLY A 379 -11.35 -15.13 0.89
N ASP A 380 -10.68 -13.98 1.07
CA ASP A 380 -9.99 -13.63 2.32
C ASP A 380 -9.98 -12.12 2.58
N ILE A 381 -9.89 -11.72 3.85
CA ILE A 381 -9.81 -10.32 4.28
C ILE A 381 -8.35 -9.90 4.41
N TRP A 382 -7.98 -8.81 3.74
CA TRP A 382 -6.62 -8.27 3.79
C TRP A 382 -6.60 -6.92 4.48
N ASP A 383 -5.71 -6.79 5.46
CA ASP A 383 -5.22 -5.49 5.91
C ASP A 383 -4.24 -4.89 4.88
N ILE A 384 -3.91 -3.61 5.05
CA ILE A 384 -3.06 -2.87 4.12
C ILE A 384 -1.64 -3.45 4.04
N ARG A 385 -1.10 -4.01 5.14
CA ARG A 385 0.26 -4.57 5.15
C ARG A 385 0.30 -5.94 4.48
N LYS A 386 -0.78 -6.72 4.56
CA LYS A 386 -0.95 -7.94 3.73
C LYS A 386 -0.94 -7.60 2.23
N ARG A 387 -1.51 -6.46 1.84
CA ARG A 387 -1.42 -5.96 0.45
C ARG A 387 0.02 -5.62 0.05
N PHE A 388 0.83 -5.04 0.93
CA PHE A 388 2.25 -4.77 0.63
C PHE A 388 3.05 -6.06 0.45
N GLN A 389 2.83 -7.07 1.29
CA GLN A 389 3.47 -8.38 1.15
C GLN A 389 3.09 -9.01 -0.19
N TRP A 390 1.80 -8.99 -0.55
CA TRP A 390 1.34 -9.54 -1.83
C TRP A 390 1.93 -8.82 -3.05
N CYS A 391 2.11 -7.51 -2.97
CA CYS A 391 2.81 -6.74 -3.98
C CYS A 391 4.25 -7.27 -4.18
N ASN A 392 5.00 -7.44 -3.09
CA ASN A 392 6.35 -7.99 -3.13
C ASN A 392 6.38 -9.40 -3.75
N VAL A 393 5.44 -10.27 -3.37
CA VAL A 393 5.32 -11.61 -3.96
C VAL A 393 5.09 -11.52 -5.47
N SER A 394 4.18 -10.65 -5.91
CA SER A 394 3.82 -10.49 -7.32
C SER A 394 4.99 -10.00 -8.18
N VAL A 395 5.92 -9.24 -7.61
CA VAL A 395 7.13 -8.76 -8.30
C VAL A 395 8.38 -9.61 -8.01
N ARG A 396 8.20 -10.81 -7.43
CA ARG A 396 9.27 -11.71 -6.99
C ARG A 396 10.29 -10.96 -6.12
N ALA A 397 9.84 -10.39 -5.01
CA ALA A 397 10.67 -9.72 -4.02
C ALA A 397 10.52 -10.37 -2.64
N ASN A 398 11.40 -9.96 -1.73
CA ASN A 398 11.26 -10.30 -0.31
C ASN A 398 10.08 -9.53 0.30
N ASP A 399 9.16 -10.24 0.95
CA ASP A 399 8.17 -9.64 1.84
C ASP A 399 8.69 -9.65 3.29
N LEU A 400 8.15 -8.75 4.10
CA LEU A 400 8.56 -8.57 5.50
C LEU A 400 7.45 -9.01 6.45
N PRO A 401 7.77 -9.31 7.73
CA PRO A 401 6.75 -9.48 8.75
C PRO A 401 5.79 -8.28 8.79
N PRO A 402 4.51 -8.46 9.12
CA PRO A 402 3.52 -7.40 9.10
C PRO A 402 3.85 -6.24 10.04
N ASP A 403 4.64 -6.44 11.09
CA ASP A 403 5.04 -5.40 12.04
C ASP A 403 6.39 -4.71 11.70
N ALA A 404 6.94 -4.99 10.52
CA ALA A 404 8.17 -4.40 10.03
C ALA A 404 8.06 -2.87 9.88
N LYS A 405 9.12 -2.16 10.26
CA LYS A 405 9.16 -0.68 10.24
C LYS A 405 8.89 -0.12 8.84
N GLU A 406 9.42 -0.78 7.81
CA GLU A 406 9.28 -0.36 6.41
C GLU A 406 7.81 -0.32 5.98
N TYR A 407 6.99 -1.27 6.44
CA TYR A 407 5.56 -1.26 6.15
C TYR A 407 4.81 -0.16 6.91
N GLY A 408 5.20 0.14 8.15
CA GLY A 408 4.66 1.31 8.86
C GLY A 408 5.01 2.63 8.17
N ASP A 409 6.25 2.78 7.68
CA ASP A 409 6.68 3.98 6.94
C ASP A 409 5.88 4.14 5.62
N ILE A 410 5.71 3.04 4.85
CA ILE A 410 4.88 3.03 3.63
C ILE A 410 3.41 3.34 3.94
N GLU A 411 2.84 2.74 5.00
CA GLU A 411 1.46 2.99 5.43
C GLU A 411 1.24 4.47 5.78
N MET A 412 2.19 5.11 6.47
CA MET A 412 2.14 6.56 6.76
C MET A 412 2.16 7.40 5.48
N ALA A 413 3.04 7.08 4.54
CA ALA A 413 3.13 7.79 3.27
C ALA A 413 1.85 7.68 2.43
N LEU A 414 1.24 6.48 2.40
CA LEU A 414 -0.02 6.25 1.72
C LEU A 414 -1.20 6.95 2.42
N ALA A 415 -1.25 6.92 3.75
CA ALA A 415 -2.26 7.65 4.51
C ALA A 415 -2.16 9.17 4.27
N GLU A 416 -0.94 9.72 4.18
CA GLU A 416 -0.72 11.13 3.83
C GLU A 416 -1.23 11.43 2.41
N LEU A 417 -0.91 10.56 1.44
CA LEU A 417 -1.34 10.71 0.04
C LEU A 417 -2.88 10.68 -0.12
N ASN A 418 -3.55 9.90 0.73
CA ASN A 418 -5.00 9.67 0.73
C ASN A 418 -5.73 10.53 1.79
N LYS A 419 -5.07 11.56 2.35
CA LYS A 419 -5.66 12.45 3.34
C LYS A 419 -6.95 13.09 2.81
N GLY A 420 -8.00 13.06 3.61
CA GLY A 420 -9.32 13.58 3.28
C GLY A 420 -10.29 12.54 2.69
N GLU A 421 -9.80 11.38 2.25
CA GLU A 421 -10.68 10.29 1.83
C GLU A 421 -11.48 9.76 3.00
N LYS A 422 -12.77 9.49 2.78
CA LYS A 422 -13.65 8.99 3.84
C LYS A 422 -13.43 7.49 4.02
N ILE A 423 -13.20 7.07 5.26
CA ILE A 423 -13.13 5.64 5.59
C ILE A 423 -14.41 4.93 5.13
N ASN A 424 -14.23 3.77 4.50
CA ASN A 424 -15.29 2.91 4.00
C ASN A 424 -14.87 1.44 4.14
N SER A 425 -14.88 0.95 5.38
CA SER A 425 -14.41 -0.37 5.78
C SER A 425 -15.51 -1.17 6.49
N PRO A 426 -15.63 -2.49 6.26
CA PRO A 426 -14.78 -3.30 5.38
C PRO A 426 -15.02 -3.00 3.90
N GLY A 427 -13.95 -2.89 3.10
CA GLY A 427 -14.09 -2.74 1.65
C GLY A 427 -14.32 -4.07 0.94
N ILE A 428 -14.77 -4.05 -0.32
CA ILE A 428 -14.70 -5.22 -1.22
C ILE A 428 -13.91 -4.91 -2.51
N ARG A 429 -12.89 -5.69 -2.83
CA ARG A 429 -12.05 -5.51 -4.03
C ARG A 429 -11.66 -6.86 -4.63
N HIS A 430 -11.32 -6.88 -5.93
CA HIS A 430 -10.84 -8.09 -6.58
C HIS A 430 -9.45 -8.49 -6.11
#